data_AF-A0A1A9WRU1-F1
#
_entry.id   AF-A0A1A9WRU1-F1
#
_cell.length_a   1.000
_cell.length_b   1.000
_cell.length_c   1.000
_cell.angle_alpha   90.00
_cell.angle_beta   90.00
_cell.angle_gamma   90.00
#
_symmetry.space_group_name_H-M   'P 1'
#
loop_
_entity.id
_entity.type
_entity.pdbx_description
1 polymer ?
#
loop_
_entity_poly.entity_id
_entity_poly.type
_entity_poly.pdbx_seq_one_letter_code
_entity_poly.pdbx_strand_id
1 'polypeptide(L)'
;MSFGSNCFVVLPPNCANNTVVFGRNAEDETSVGVAQEILYYESAESLIGKTVELSDASSFRIILQKPKPHIWGGDCGSNENNVSVAVTWTNNGNENNLTALDIVRLTLASCDTADHGLDRVGELITEHGVEEAKFNLIICDPTKVWLVSCAGKLWAAQSLSDGYHHVPTNGLAVTTTIEKSSEDLQETLKAMGCWSGEGDLDFASCFNSSPDDNSNEWSGQEPIDDGSYALTSMFETLRTAAEASTSRSATVFVLCSNLISCHWFTGTPNASESVFKPFLFSTKPKISPLTKALADNEMTLLHKLHSQRFHFF
;
A
#
# COMPACT_ATOMS: atom_id res chain seq x y z
N MET A 1 14.43 -3.22 -7.11
CA MET A 1 14.14 -1.79 -6.87
C MET A 1 13.94 -1.57 -5.39
N SER A 2 14.72 -0.65 -4.80
CA SER A 2 14.56 -0.21 -3.41
C SER A 2 13.81 1.10 -3.46
N PHE A 3 12.74 1.21 -2.69
CA PHE A 3 11.94 2.43 -2.64
C PHE A 3 11.18 2.52 -1.33
N GLY A 4 10.91 3.76 -0.92
CA GLY A 4 10.04 4.10 0.21
C GLY A 4 8.70 4.62 -0.28
N SER A 5 7.76 4.79 0.62
CA SER A 5 6.52 5.49 0.32
C SER A 5 6.07 6.22 1.58
N ASN A 6 5.79 7.51 1.44
CA ASN A 6 5.29 8.33 2.54
C ASN A 6 3.80 8.02 2.76
N CYS A 7 3.50 7.34 3.87
CA CYS A 7 2.23 6.66 4.11
C CYS A 7 1.58 7.16 5.40
N PHE A 8 0.32 7.58 5.31
CA PHE A 8 -0.44 8.13 6.42
C PHE A 8 -1.74 7.35 6.59
N VAL A 9 -2.09 6.98 7.80
CA VAL A 9 -3.38 6.34 8.10
C VAL A 9 -4.07 7.05 9.25
N VAL A 10 -5.37 7.28 9.10
CA VAL A 10 -6.24 7.80 10.16
C VAL A 10 -7.34 6.79 10.39
N LEU A 11 -7.50 6.42 11.66
CA LEU A 11 -8.46 5.42 12.10
C LEU A 11 -9.64 6.07 12.81
N PRO A 12 -10.81 5.40 12.85
CA PRO A 12 -11.89 5.81 13.72
C PRO A 12 -11.45 5.90 15.20
N PRO A 13 -12.04 6.79 16.01
CA PRO A 13 -13.18 7.66 15.68
C PRO A 13 -12.78 8.99 15.00
N ASN A 14 -11.50 9.23 14.69
CA ASN A 14 -11.02 10.51 14.14
C ASN A 14 -11.57 10.85 12.75
N CYS A 15 -12.00 9.83 11.99
CA CYS A 15 -12.51 9.99 10.65
C CYS A 15 -14.03 10.17 10.58
N ALA A 16 -14.46 11.03 9.66
CA ALA A 16 -15.86 11.16 9.29
C ALA A 16 -16.45 9.79 8.88
N ASN A 17 -17.70 9.55 9.28
CA ASN A 17 -18.44 8.32 9.01
C ASN A 17 -17.78 7.03 9.54
N ASN A 18 -16.90 7.12 10.55
CA ASN A 18 -16.23 5.97 11.16
C ASN A 18 -15.49 5.11 10.11
N THR A 19 -14.74 5.79 9.24
CA THR A 19 -13.98 5.19 8.13
C THR A 19 -12.51 5.04 8.47
N VAL A 20 -11.82 4.12 7.80
CA VAL A 20 -10.36 4.10 7.76
C VAL A 20 -9.91 4.88 6.51
N VAL A 21 -9.07 5.89 6.70
CA VAL A 21 -8.51 6.69 5.60
C VAL A 21 -7.01 6.46 5.51
N PHE A 22 -6.58 5.77 4.46
CA PHE A 22 -5.16 5.48 4.20
C PHE A 22 -4.68 6.22 2.95
N GLY A 23 -3.67 7.07 3.10
CA GLY A 23 -3.02 7.82 2.03
C GLY A 23 -1.57 7.39 1.83
N ARG A 24 -1.09 7.41 0.58
CA ARG A 24 0.26 7.02 0.20
C ARG A 24 0.79 7.89 -0.93
N ASN A 25 1.97 8.49 -0.74
CA ASN A 25 2.82 8.97 -1.82
C ASN A 25 3.85 7.87 -2.16
N ALA A 26 3.81 7.38 -3.39
CA ALA A 26 4.80 6.42 -3.88
C ALA A 26 6.07 7.16 -4.31
N GLU A 27 7.22 6.83 -3.73
CA GLU A 27 8.46 7.60 -3.91
C GLU A 27 9.57 6.72 -4.46
N ASP A 28 10.17 7.10 -5.58
CA ASP A 28 11.40 6.52 -6.12
C ASP A 28 12.00 7.51 -7.13
N GLU A 29 13.10 8.16 -6.73
CA GLU A 29 13.83 9.16 -7.52
C GLU A 29 14.19 8.63 -8.92
N THR A 30 14.48 7.34 -9.03
CA THR A 30 14.90 6.73 -10.30
C THR A 30 13.74 6.52 -11.28
N SER A 31 12.50 6.65 -10.81
CA SER A 31 11.29 6.26 -11.55
C SER A 31 10.22 7.36 -11.64
N VAL A 32 10.51 8.63 -11.32
CA VAL A 32 9.56 9.76 -11.42
C VAL A 32 9.02 9.97 -12.84
N GLY A 33 9.84 9.69 -13.86
CA GLY A 33 9.43 9.76 -15.27
C GLY A 33 8.80 8.48 -15.83
N VAL A 34 8.66 7.43 -15.00
CA VAL A 34 8.16 6.13 -15.46
C VAL A 34 6.64 6.08 -15.37
N ALA A 35 6.01 5.68 -16.48
CA ALA A 35 4.56 5.54 -16.55
C ALA A 35 4.04 4.59 -15.46
N GLN A 36 3.05 5.08 -14.71
CA GLN A 36 2.31 4.31 -13.71
C GLN A 36 1.05 3.72 -14.37
N GLU A 37 0.75 2.46 -14.10
CA GLU A 37 -0.47 1.82 -14.61
C GLU A 37 -1.43 1.55 -13.45
N ILE A 38 -2.70 1.92 -13.61
CA ILE A 38 -3.78 1.57 -12.68
C ILE A 38 -4.69 0.60 -13.44
N LEU A 39 -4.59 -0.68 -13.11
CA LEU A 39 -5.27 -1.74 -13.84
C LEU A 39 -6.35 -2.37 -12.97
N TYR A 40 -7.50 -2.63 -13.58
CA TYR A 40 -8.57 -3.43 -13.01
C TYR A 40 -8.46 -4.84 -13.59
N TYR A 41 -8.57 -5.84 -12.72
CA TYR A 41 -8.58 -7.25 -13.09
C TYR A 41 -9.85 -7.90 -12.60
N GLU A 42 -10.50 -8.67 -13.47
CA GLU A 42 -11.58 -9.55 -13.05
C GLU A 42 -11.05 -10.68 -12.15
N SER A 43 -11.94 -11.29 -11.37
CA SER A 43 -11.59 -12.38 -10.44
C SER A 43 -10.82 -13.51 -11.13
N ALA A 44 -11.20 -13.90 -12.35
CA ALA A 44 -10.50 -14.95 -13.11
C ALA A 44 -9.09 -14.54 -13.60
N GLU A 45 -8.79 -13.24 -13.61
CA GLU A 45 -7.56 -12.68 -14.17
C GLU A 45 -6.57 -12.21 -13.10
N SER A 46 -7.04 -11.92 -11.87
CA SER A 46 -6.23 -11.32 -10.80
C SER A 46 -5.05 -12.19 -10.35
N LEU A 47 -5.18 -13.51 -10.49
CA LEU A 47 -4.12 -14.47 -10.19
C LEU A 47 -3.16 -14.75 -11.35
N ILE A 48 -3.46 -14.29 -12.57
CA ILE A 48 -2.56 -14.45 -13.73
C ILE A 48 -1.26 -13.67 -13.49
N GLY A 49 -0.12 -14.33 -13.71
CA GLY A 49 1.20 -13.69 -13.66
C GLY A 49 2.30 -14.67 -13.26
N LYS A 50 3.25 -14.21 -12.44
CA LYS A 50 4.26 -15.08 -11.81
C LYS A 50 3.53 -16.09 -10.92
N THR A 51 3.51 -17.35 -11.35
CA THR A 51 2.71 -18.41 -10.73
C THR A 51 3.38 -18.93 -9.46
N VAL A 52 2.60 -18.95 -8.39
CA VAL A 52 2.83 -19.76 -7.18
C VAL A 52 1.55 -20.55 -6.95
N GLU A 53 1.68 -21.77 -6.41
CA GLU A 53 0.49 -22.53 -6.01
C GLU A 53 -0.07 -21.89 -4.74
N LEU A 54 -1.27 -21.33 -4.83
CA LEU A 54 -2.00 -20.88 -3.65
C LEU A 54 -3.01 -21.98 -3.29
N SER A 55 -2.85 -22.60 -2.13
CA SER A 55 -3.84 -23.52 -1.59
C SER A 55 -5.18 -22.80 -1.40
N ASP A 56 -6.27 -23.43 -1.85
CA ASP A 56 -7.66 -23.03 -1.60
C ASP A 56 -8.01 -21.55 -1.87
N ALA A 57 -7.33 -20.90 -2.83
CA ALA A 57 -7.55 -19.48 -3.11
C ALA A 57 -8.83 -19.25 -3.93
N SER A 58 -9.84 -18.63 -3.31
CA SER A 58 -10.85 -17.86 -4.05
C SER A 58 -10.19 -16.65 -4.68
N SER A 59 -10.54 -16.34 -5.92
CA SER A 59 -9.97 -15.18 -6.61
C SER A 59 -10.95 -14.00 -6.60
N PHE A 60 -10.45 -12.81 -6.29
CA PHE A 60 -11.24 -11.59 -6.20
C PHE A 60 -10.88 -10.59 -7.30
N ARG A 61 -11.84 -9.72 -7.64
CA ARG A 61 -11.60 -8.55 -8.49
C ARG A 61 -10.70 -7.57 -7.75
N ILE A 62 -9.70 -7.04 -8.44
CA ILE A 62 -8.72 -6.11 -7.85
C ILE A 62 -8.51 -4.88 -8.73
N ILE A 63 -8.18 -3.77 -8.09
CA ILE A 63 -7.56 -2.60 -8.72
C ILE A 63 -6.14 -2.55 -8.21
N LEU A 64 -5.19 -2.53 -9.12
CA LEU A 64 -3.76 -2.63 -8.83
C LEU A 64 -3.02 -1.46 -9.47
N GLN A 65 -2.29 -0.70 -8.66
CA GLN A 65 -1.33 0.29 -9.14
C GLN A 65 0.02 -0.38 -9.33
N LYS A 66 0.60 -0.19 -10.51
CA LYS A 66 1.87 -0.81 -10.92
C LYS A 66 2.95 0.26 -11.00
N PRO A 67 4.07 0.10 -10.28
CA PRO A 67 5.14 1.10 -10.24
C PRO A 67 5.87 1.31 -11.57
N LYS A 68 5.76 0.38 -12.51
CA LYS A 68 6.32 0.48 -13.86
C LYS A 68 5.58 -0.48 -14.80
N PRO A 69 5.67 -0.28 -16.12
CA PRO A 69 5.10 -1.22 -17.09
C PRO A 69 5.76 -2.61 -17.04
N HIS A 70 5.06 -3.60 -17.58
CA HIS A 70 5.57 -4.97 -17.80
C HIS A 70 5.94 -5.80 -16.56
N ILE A 71 5.43 -5.44 -15.39
CA ILE A 71 5.50 -6.29 -14.18
C ILE A 71 4.17 -7.01 -13.95
N TRP A 72 4.17 -8.09 -13.16
CA TRP A 72 2.93 -8.77 -12.77
C TRP A 72 2.29 -8.16 -11.53
N GLY A 73 3.08 -7.93 -10.49
CA GLY A 73 2.65 -7.28 -9.25
C GLY A 73 2.26 -5.80 -9.35
N GLY A 74 2.05 -5.19 -8.17
CA GLY A 74 1.77 -3.77 -7.98
C GLY A 74 2.25 -3.26 -6.64
N ASP A 75 2.45 -1.94 -6.51
CA ASP A 75 2.96 -1.33 -5.28
C ASP A 75 1.86 -0.93 -4.29
N CYS A 76 0.62 -0.83 -4.77
CA CYS A 76 -0.57 -0.78 -3.93
C CYS A 76 -1.83 -1.18 -4.71
N GLY A 77 -2.90 -1.45 -4.00
CA GLY A 77 -4.20 -1.75 -4.60
C GLY A 77 -5.27 -2.03 -3.59
N SER A 78 -6.47 -2.36 -4.08
CA SER A 78 -7.59 -2.81 -3.28
C SER A 78 -8.42 -3.85 -4.03
N ASN A 79 -9.13 -4.71 -3.29
CA ASN A 79 -10.06 -5.69 -3.85
C ASN A 79 -11.53 -5.35 -3.58
N GLU A 80 -12.43 -6.14 -4.17
CA GLU A 80 -13.87 -5.99 -4.04
C GLU A 80 -14.44 -6.20 -2.62
N ASN A 81 -13.64 -6.74 -1.70
CA ASN A 81 -14.00 -6.96 -0.29
C ASN A 81 -13.53 -5.81 0.62
N ASN A 82 -13.11 -4.67 0.05
CA ASN A 82 -12.60 -3.50 0.77
C ASN A 82 -11.27 -3.74 1.50
N VAL A 83 -10.50 -4.76 1.11
CA VAL A 83 -9.12 -4.91 1.58
C VAL A 83 -8.22 -4.09 0.68
N SER A 84 -7.37 -3.25 1.26
CA SER A 84 -6.31 -2.49 0.60
C SER A 84 -4.95 -2.96 1.10
N VAL A 85 -3.99 -3.09 0.19
CA VAL A 85 -2.61 -3.48 0.52
C VAL A 85 -1.66 -2.55 -0.21
N ALA A 86 -0.61 -2.09 0.46
CA ALA A 86 0.43 -1.28 -0.14
C ALA A 86 1.82 -1.62 0.40
N VAL A 87 2.83 -1.47 -0.45
CA VAL A 87 4.24 -1.45 -0.04
C VAL A 87 4.54 -0.08 0.55
N THR A 88 5.04 -0.06 1.79
CA THR A 88 5.49 1.19 2.45
C THR A 88 7.00 1.36 2.34
N TRP A 89 7.74 0.26 2.26
CA TRP A 89 9.19 0.27 2.01
C TRP A 89 9.67 -1.08 1.45
N THR A 90 10.73 -1.07 0.64
CA THR A 90 11.48 -2.27 0.23
C THR A 90 12.93 -1.94 -0.10
N ASN A 91 13.86 -2.87 0.18
CA ASN A 91 15.31 -2.69 -0.06
C ASN A 91 15.84 -3.30 -1.38
N ASN A 92 14.97 -3.75 -2.28
CA ASN A 92 15.20 -4.55 -3.50
C ASN A 92 14.83 -6.04 -3.37
N GLY A 93 13.93 -6.49 -4.26
CA GLY A 93 13.78 -7.90 -4.62
C GLY A 93 14.49 -8.25 -5.93
N ASN A 94 14.99 -9.47 -6.03
CA ASN A 94 15.38 -10.08 -7.31
C ASN A 94 14.13 -10.30 -8.16
N GLU A 95 14.08 -9.74 -9.38
CA GLU A 95 12.89 -9.81 -10.24
C GLU A 95 12.52 -11.23 -10.67
N ASN A 96 13.46 -12.19 -10.56
CA ASN A 96 13.20 -13.61 -10.86
C ASN A 96 12.38 -14.30 -9.76
N ASN A 97 12.47 -13.83 -8.51
CA ASN A 97 11.75 -14.41 -7.37
C ASN A 97 10.46 -13.65 -7.08
N LEU A 98 9.62 -14.15 -6.17
CA LEU A 98 8.44 -13.43 -5.74
C LEU A 98 8.85 -12.12 -5.05
N THR A 99 8.39 -10.99 -5.59
CA THR A 99 8.71 -9.65 -5.04
C THR A 99 7.60 -9.16 -4.11
N ALA A 100 7.88 -8.13 -3.31
CA ALA A 100 6.85 -7.44 -2.54
C ALA A 100 5.64 -7.02 -3.41
N LEU A 101 5.91 -6.62 -4.66
CA LEU A 101 4.87 -6.24 -5.62
C LEU A 101 3.98 -7.43 -6.01
N ASP A 102 4.59 -8.60 -6.20
CA ASP A 102 3.85 -9.82 -6.52
C ASP A 102 3.02 -10.26 -5.31
N ILE A 103 3.54 -10.11 -4.10
CA ILE A 103 2.85 -10.42 -2.83
C ILE A 103 1.62 -9.53 -2.64
N VAL A 104 1.71 -8.22 -2.93
CA VAL A 104 0.54 -7.32 -2.91
C VAL A 104 -0.57 -7.85 -3.81
N ARG A 105 -0.25 -8.20 -5.06
CA ARG A 105 -1.23 -8.74 -6.02
C ARG A 105 -1.85 -10.04 -5.52
N LEU A 106 -1.02 -11.01 -5.14
CA LEU A 106 -1.49 -12.33 -4.70
C LEU A 106 -2.36 -12.22 -3.45
N THR A 107 -1.96 -11.38 -2.49
CA THR A 107 -2.73 -11.11 -1.27
C THR A 107 -4.10 -10.54 -1.61
N LEU A 108 -4.14 -9.43 -2.35
CA LEU A 108 -5.40 -8.78 -2.75
C LEU A 108 -6.32 -9.72 -3.54
N ALA A 109 -5.74 -10.54 -4.41
CA ALA A 109 -6.49 -11.48 -5.23
C ALA A 109 -7.09 -12.63 -4.41
N SER A 110 -6.62 -12.89 -3.18
CA SER A 110 -6.98 -14.10 -2.42
C SER A 110 -7.38 -13.86 -0.95
N CYS A 111 -7.65 -12.61 -0.55
CA CYS A 111 -8.14 -12.27 0.79
C CYS A 111 -9.46 -11.48 0.80
N ASP A 112 -10.19 -11.55 1.90
CA ASP A 112 -11.49 -10.87 2.11
C ASP A 112 -11.54 -9.99 3.36
N THR A 113 -10.52 -10.07 4.22
CA THR A 113 -10.31 -9.21 5.40
C THR A 113 -8.83 -8.87 5.55
N ALA A 114 -8.50 -7.86 6.35
CA ALA A 114 -7.11 -7.52 6.66
C ALA A 114 -6.40 -8.63 7.44
N ASP A 115 -7.12 -9.34 8.34
CA ASP A 115 -6.57 -10.50 9.05
C ASP A 115 -6.25 -11.66 8.09
N HIS A 116 -7.15 -12.00 7.16
CA HIS A 116 -6.87 -13.00 6.13
C HIS A 116 -5.74 -12.54 5.19
N GLY A 117 -5.67 -11.24 4.89
CA GLY A 117 -4.57 -10.66 4.14
C GLY A 117 -3.21 -10.86 4.82
N LEU A 118 -3.15 -10.66 6.14
CA LEU A 118 -1.93 -10.90 6.93
C LEU A 118 -1.53 -12.38 6.90
N ASP A 119 -2.48 -13.28 7.11
CA ASP A 119 -2.22 -14.73 7.09
C ASP A 119 -1.67 -15.15 5.70
N ARG A 120 -2.24 -14.61 4.62
CA ARG A 120 -1.78 -14.85 3.24
C ARG A 120 -0.37 -14.32 2.98
N VAL A 121 -0.04 -13.13 3.50
CA VAL A 121 1.33 -12.61 3.45
C VAL A 121 2.25 -13.59 4.18
N GLY A 122 1.88 -14.01 5.39
CA GLY A 122 2.68 -14.95 6.18
C GLY A 122 3.01 -16.24 5.43
N GLU A 123 2.01 -16.88 4.82
CA GLU A 123 2.18 -18.07 3.97
C GLU A 123 3.20 -17.83 2.84
N LEU A 124 3.00 -16.75 2.07
CA LEU A 124 3.86 -16.40 0.93
C LEU A 124 5.31 -16.12 1.34
N ILE A 125 5.53 -15.47 2.47
CA ILE A 125 6.86 -15.16 2.99
C ILE A 125 7.56 -16.43 3.46
N THR A 126 6.88 -17.25 4.26
CA THR A 126 7.47 -18.48 4.80
C THR A 126 7.87 -19.43 3.66
N GLU A 127 7.02 -19.58 2.64
CA GLU A 127 7.29 -20.49 1.52
C GLU A 127 8.29 -19.91 0.51
N HIS A 128 8.07 -18.67 0.05
CA HIS A 128 8.76 -18.09 -1.11
C HIS A 128 9.66 -16.89 -0.80
N GLY A 129 9.80 -16.53 0.47
CA GLY A 129 10.68 -15.46 0.93
C GLY A 129 12.12 -15.63 0.44
N VAL A 130 12.75 -14.51 0.12
CA VAL A 130 14.12 -14.44 -0.42
C VAL A 130 15.01 -13.84 0.66
N GLU A 131 16.07 -14.56 1.06
CA GLU A 131 16.92 -14.23 2.22
C GLU A 131 17.30 -12.74 2.35
N GLU A 132 17.76 -12.12 1.26
CA GLU A 132 18.23 -10.73 1.26
C GLU A 132 17.10 -9.69 1.14
N ALA A 133 15.88 -10.12 0.82
CA ALA A 133 14.75 -9.23 0.58
C ALA A 133 14.13 -8.80 1.91
N LYS A 134 13.99 -7.48 2.05
CA LYS A 134 13.31 -6.82 3.17
C LYS A 134 12.28 -5.85 2.64
N PHE A 135 11.11 -5.85 3.24
CA PHE A 135 10.04 -4.92 2.88
C PHE A 135 8.98 -4.83 3.95
N ASN A 136 8.22 -3.74 3.88
CA ASN A 136 7.05 -3.52 4.70
C ASN A 136 5.79 -3.47 3.83
N LEU A 137 4.71 -4.02 4.36
CA LEU A 137 3.37 -3.88 3.82
C LEU A 137 2.47 -3.23 4.87
N ILE A 138 1.52 -2.42 4.40
CA ILE A 138 0.35 -2.05 5.19
C ILE A 138 -0.88 -2.71 4.57
N ILE A 139 -1.70 -3.33 5.41
CA ILE A 139 -2.93 -4.03 5.03
C ILE A 139 -4.07 -3.38 5.80
N CYS A 140 -5.05 -2.84 5.09
CA CYS A 140 -6.19 -2.14 5.69
C CYS A 140 -7.50 -2.75 5.21
N ASP A 141 -8.45 -2.88 6.13
CA ASP A 141 -9.87 -3.02 5.83
C ASP A 141 -10.65 -1.96 6.64
N PRO A 142 -11.99 -1.90 6.55
CA PRO A 142 -12.77 -0.91 7.31
C PRO A 142 -12.68 -1.02 8.84
N THR A 143 -12.12 -2.11 9.37
CA THR A 143 -12.11 -2.44 10.80
C THR A 143 -10.70 -2.57 11.38
N LYS A 144 -9.70 -2.82 10.54
CA LYS A 144 -8.37 -3.17 11.01
C LYS A 144 -7.29 -2.70 10.06
N VAL A 145 -6.16 -2.30 10.64
CA VAL A 145 -4.96 -1.90 9.92
C VAL A 145 -3.78 -2.67 10.50
N TRP A 146 -3.08 -3.42 9.65
CA TRP A 146 -1.86 -4.15 9.96
C TRP A 146 -0.66 -3.49 9.31
N LEU A 147 0.39 -3.26 10.09
CA LEU A 147 1.73 -2.99 9.59
C LEU A 147 2.54 -4.28 9.69
N VAL A 148 3.13 -4.70 8.57
CA VAL A 148 3.81 -5.99 8.43
C VAL A 148 5.23 -5.75 7.93
N SER A 149 6.22 -6.30 8.62
CA SER A 149 7.62 -6.27 8.22
C SER A 149 8.08 -7.67 7.87
N CYS A 150 8.72 -7.82 6.71
CA CYS A 150 9.19 -9.08 6.17
C CYS A 150 10.70 -9.00 5.94
N ALA A 151 11.44 -10.04 6.35
CA ALA A 151 12.87 -10.19 6.14
C ALA A 151 13.21 -11.65 5.86
N GLY A 152 13.69 -11.94 4.65
CA GLY A 152 13.92 -13.32 4.25
C GLY A 152 12.63 -14.13 4.22
N LYS A 153 12.58 -15.19 5.02
CA LYS A 153 11.41 -16.06 5.24
C LYS A 153 10.68 -15.78 6.55
N LEU A 154 11.07 -14.71 7.25
CA LEU A 154 10.48 -14.30 8.52
C LEU A 154 9.64 -13.04 8.34
N TRP A 155 8.59 -12.94 9.15
CA TRP A 155 7.70 -11.78 9.19
C TRP A 155 7.22 -11.52 10.61
N ALA A 156 6.93 -10.25 10.88
CA ALA A 156 6.31 -9.78 12.11
C ALA A 156 5.27 -8.70 11.77
N ALA A 157 4.22 -8.60 12.57
CA ALA A 157 3.12 -7.67 12.35
C ALA A 157 2.62 -7.05 13.65
N GLN A 158 2.20 -5.79 13.56
CA GLN A 158 1.54 -5.03 14.61
C GLN A 158 0.27 -4.39 14.07
N SER A 159 -0.78 -4.31 14.88
CA SER A 159 -2.01 -3.63 14.49
C SER A 159 -1.94 -2.16 14.88
N LEU A 160 -2.56 -1.29 14.09
CA LEU A 160 -2.80 0.10 14.45
C LEU A 160 -4.25 0.20 14.93
N SER A 161 -4.47 0.52 16.21
CA SER A 161 -5.79 0.37 16.87
C SER A 161 -6.63 1.64 16.87
N ASP A 162 -6.00 2.81 16.91
CA ASP A 162 -6.65 4.11 17.05
C ASP A 162 -5.75 5.24 16.54
N GLY A 163 -6.26 6.47 16.53
CA GLY A 163 -5.46 7.65 16.23
C GLY A 163 -5.12 7.83 14.74
N TYR A 164 -3.97 8.46 14.52
CA TYR A 164 -3.39 8.68 13.20
C TYR A 164 -1.91 8.34 13.24
N HIS A 165 -1.40 7.80 12.14
CA HIS A 165 -0.03 7.29 12.06
C HIS A 165 0.61 7.72 10.75
N HIS A 166 1.82 8.24 10.83
CA HIS A 166 2.75 8.30 9.71
C HIS A 166 3.64 7.05 9.81
N VAL A 167 3.64 6.23 8.76
CA VAL A 167 4.36 4.96 8.72
C VAL A 167 5.81 5.21 8.28
N PRO A 168 6.80 4.58 8.93
CA PRO A 168 8.20 4.70 8.54
C PRO A 168 8.43 4.45 7.04
N THR A 169 9.17 5.36 6.41
CA THR A 169 9.46 5.34 4.97
C THR A 169 10.75 4.60 4.63
N ASN A 170 11.52 4.21 5.64
CA ASN A 170 12.74 3.43 5.52
C ASN A 170 12.85 2.37 6.63
N GLY A 171 13.65 1.34 6.37
CA GLY A 171 13.82 0.22 7.30
C GLY A 171 12.55 -0.61 7.49
N LEU A 172 12.60 -1.58 8.40
CA LEU A 172 11.48 -2.42 8.80
C LEU A 172 10.69 -1.69 9.90
N ALA A 173 9.39 -1.54 9.71
CA ALA A 173 8.55 -0.70 10.57
C ALA A 173 8.07 -1.41 11.86
N VAL A 174 8.09 -2.74 11.91
CA VAL A 174 7.75 -3.51 13.13
C VAL A 174 9.01 -3.68 13.97
N THR A 175 8.98 -3.11 15.18
CA THR A 175 10.10 -3.13 16.13
C THR A 175 9.80 -4.06 17.31
N THR A 176 9.46 -3.51 18.49
CA THR A 176 9.23 -4.26 19.73
C THR A 176 7.78 -4.66 19.96
N THR A 177 6.83 -3.95 19.36
CA THR A 177 5.41 -4.31 19.42
C THR A 177 5.13 -5.33 18.32
N ILE A 178 4.98 -6.60 18.69
CA ILE A 178 4.74 -7.71 17.77
C ILE A 178 3.50 -8.46 18.26
N GLU A 179 2.43 -8.44 17.48
CA GLU A 179 1.18 -9.13 17.79
C GLU A 179 1.05 -10.48 17.08
N LYS A 180 1.56 -10.55 15.85
CA LYS A 180 1.60 -11.77 15.03
C LYS A 180 2.95 -11.87 14.32
N SER A 181 3.42 -13.09 14.08
CA SER A 181 4.69 -13.32 13.41
C SER A 181 4.76 -14.71 12.79
N SER A 182 5.89 -15.00 12.14
CA SER A 182 6.29 -16.38 11.83
C SER A 182 6.24 -17.28 13.07
N GLU A 183 5.94 -18.56 12.85
CA GLU A 183 6.04 -19.60 13.87
C GLU A 183 7.48 -19.72 14.36
N ASP A 184 7.66 -19.94 15.66
CA ASP A 184 8.97 -20.06 16.32
C ASP A 184 9.94 -18.91 15.99
N LEU A 185 9.42 -17.68 15.81
CA LEU A 185 10.22 -16.50 15.42
C LEU A 185 11.40 -16.28 16.38
N GLN A 186 11.15 -16.35 17.68
CA GLN A 186 12.16 -16.11 18.71
C GLN A 186 13.28 -17.14 18.69
N GLU A 187 12.93 -18.42 18.59
CA GLU A 187 13.86 -19.54 18.49
C GLU A 187 14.69 -19.45 17.21
N THR A 188 14.05 -19.12 16.09
CA THR A 188 14.70 -18.95 14.79
C THR A 188 15.71 -17.80 14.84
N LEU A 189 15.34 -16.64 15.38
CA LEU A 189 16.23 -15.49 15.51
C LEU A 189 17.41 -15.77 16.45
N LYS A 190 17.22 -16.53 17.53
CA LYS A 190 18.33 -17.00 18.39
C LYS A 190 19.28 -17.93 17.63
N ALA A 191 18.74 -18.89 16.87
CA ALA A 191 19.53 -19.81 16.08
C ALA A 191 20.34 -19.11 14.98
N MET A 192 19.80 -18.03 14.41
CA MET A 192 20.49 -17.15 13.47
C MET A 192 21.54 -16.24 14.12
N GLY A 193 21.56 -16.14 15.45
CA GLY A 193 22.41 -15.20 16.19
C GLY A 193 21.95 -13.73 16.06
N CYS A 194 20.74 -13.50 15.56
CA CYS A 194 20.14 -12.17 15.39
C CYS A 194 19.53 -11.62 16.69
N TRP A 195 19.24 -12.49 17.67
CA TRP A 195 18.75 -12.10 18.99
C TRP A 195 19.41 -12.95 20.07
N SER A 196 19.85 -12.32 21.16
CA SER A 196 20.51 -13.01 22.29
C SER A 196 19.53 -13.88 23.09
N GLY A 197 18.24 -13.60 23.00
CA GLY A 197 17.21 -14.18 23.86
C GLY A 197 17.06 -13.49 25.21
N GLU A 198 17.76 -12.37 25.41
CA GLU A 198 17.63 -11.51 26.59
C GLU A 198 17.06 -10.14 26.16
N GLY A 199 16.17 -9.58 27.00
CA GLY A 199 15.49 -8.31 26.72
C GLY A 199 14.30 -8.44 25.79
N ASP A 200 13.74 -7.30 25.37
CA ASP A 200 12.65 -7.25 24.41
C ASP A 200 13.16 -7.57 23.00
N LEU A 201 12.36 -8.32 22.24
CA LEU A 201 12.65 -8.61 20.84
C LEU A 201 12.32 -7.38 19.99
N ASP A 202 13.31 -6.82 19.29
CA ASP A 202 13.12 -5.82 18.24
C ASP A 202 13.37 -6.44 16.86
N PHE A 203 12.30 -6.68 16.12
CA PHE A 203 12.37 -7.37 14.82
C PHE A 203 13.23 -6.60 13.81
N ALA A 204 13.07 -5.27 13.70
CA ALA A 204 13.83 -4.47 12.75
C ALA A 204 15.34 -4.46 13.06
N SER A 205 15.68 -4.36 14.36
CA SER A 205 17.07 -4.38 14.83
C SER A 205 17.74 -5.74 14.60
N CYS A 206 17.02 -6.86 14.72
CA CYS A 206 17.54 -8.20 14.42
C CYS A 206 18.07 -8.37 12.99
N PHE A 207 17.57 -7.54 12.05
CA PHE A 207 18.01 -7.55 10.65
C PHE A 207 18.83 -6.32 10.26
N ASN A 208 19.35 -5.56 11.23
CA ASN A 208 20.11 -4.32 11.00
C ASN A 208 19.36 -3.36 10.04
N SER A 209 18.06 -3.22 10.23
CA SER A 209 17.17 -2.53 9.31
C SER A 209 16.17 -1.66 10.05
N SER A 210 16.54 -1.09 11.19
CA SER A 210 15.69 -0.18 11.95
C SER A 210 15.37 1.09 11.15
N PRO A 211 14.16 1.66 11.30
CA PRO A 211 13.79 2.91 10.66
C PRO A 211 14.56 4.07 11.30
N ASP A 212 14.72 5.18 10.57
CA ASP A 212 15.34 6.39 11.12
C ASP A 212 14.37 7.10 12.09
N ASP A 213 14.91 7.69 13.17
CA ASP A 213 14.15 8.34 14.25
C ASP A 213 13.21 9.48 13.80
N ASN A 214 13.48 10.11 12.66
CA ASN A 214 12.71 11.26 12.14
C ASN A 214 11.62 10.88 11.12
N SER A 215 11.34 9.60 10.93
CA SER A 215 10.47 9.12 9.84
C SER A 215 8.96 9.19 10.10
N ASN A 216 8.51 9.73 11.26
CA ASN A 216 7.12 9.59 11.72
C ASN A 216 6.37 10.93 11.97
N GLU A 217 6.89 12.07 11.53
CA GLU A 217 6.18 13.36 11.70
C GLU A 217 5.03 13.51 10.69
N TRP A 218 3.86 13.98 11.15
CA TRP A 218 2.73 14.22 10.26
C TRP A 218 2.98 15.42 9.34
N SER A 219 2.57 15.32 8.07
CA SER A 219 2.75 16.41 7.11
C SER A 219 1.52 17.31 7.02
N GLY A 220 1.71 18.61 7.24
CA GLY A 220 0.63 19.60 7.19
C GLY A 220 -0.16 19.65 8.50
N GLN A 221 -1.48 19.85 8.40
CA GLN A 221 -2.33 19.91 9.57
C GLN A 221 -2.58 18.50 10.13
N GLU A 222 -2.17 18.27 11.36
CA GLU A 222 -2.45 17.03 12.08
C GLU A 222 -3.96 16.78 12.24
N PRO A 223 -4.42 15.52 12.16
CA PRO A 223 -5.78 15.16 12.50
C PRO A 223 -6.08 15.55 13.95
N ILE A 224 -7.24 16.16 14.16
CA ILE A 224 -7.75 16.46 15.50
C ILE A 224 -8.82 15.43 15.86
N ASP A 225 -8.90 15.07 17.13
CA ASP A 225 -9.84 14.08 17.66
C ASP A 225 -11.25 14.67 17.81
N ASP A 226 -11.83 15.11 16.69
CA ASP A 226 -13.19 15.65 16.59
C ASP A 226 -14.08 14.88 15.59
N GLY A 227 -13.54 13.81 14.99
CA GLY A 227 -14.23 12.98 14.02
C GLY A 227 -14.43 13.63 12.65
N SER A 228 -13.76 14.75 12.36
CA SER A 228 -13.93 15.49 11.10
C SER A 228 -12.98 15.06 9.99
N TYR A 229 -11.97 14.24 10.27
CA TYR A 229 -10.96 13.89 9.27
C TYR A 229 -11.59 13.16 8.08
N ALA A 230 -11.34 13.66 6.87
CA ALA A 230 -12.00 13.19 5.67
C ALA A 230 -11.02 13.04 4.50
N LEU A 231 -11.53 12.53 3.38
CA LEU A 231 -10.80 12.38 2.12
C LEU A 231 -10.01 13.64 1.74
N THR A 232 -10.63 14.82 1.81
CA THR A 232 -10.00 16.08 1.42
C THR A 232 -8.86 16.46 2.35
N SER A 233 -8.96 16.15 3.64
CA SER A 233 -7.86 16.32 4.59
C SER A 233 -6.66 15.47 4.18
N MET A 234 -6.89 14.21 3.79
CA MET A 234 -5.83 13.33 3.30
C MET A 234 -5.22 13.81 1.98
N PHE A 235 -6.00 14.42 1.08
CA PHE A 235 -5.42 15.07 -0.10
C PHE A 235 -4.45 16.19 0.28
N GLU A 236 -4.79 17.04 1.24
CA GLU A 236 -3.90 18.11 1.68
C GLU A 236 -2.64 17.57 2.39
N THR A 237 -2.77 16.53 3.21
CA THR A 237 -1.62 15.83 3.81
C THR A 237 -0.67 15.34 2.73
N LEU A 238 -1.17 14.59 1.74
CA LEU A 238 -0.34 14.05 0.66
C LEU A 238 0.26 15.12 -0.26
N ARG A 239 -0.45 16.23 -0.48
CA ARG A 239 0.08 17.39 -1.23
C ARG A 239 1.20 18.09 -0.48
N THR A 240 1.04 18.25 0.83
CA THR A 240 2.05 18.87 1.69
C THR A 240 3.30 17.99 1.78
N ALA A 241 3.12 16.67 1.84
CA ALA A 241 4.18 15.68 1.86
C ALA A 241 4.83 15.40 0.49
N ALA A 242 4.41 16.09 -0.59
CA ALA A 242 4.81 15.71 -1.94
C ALA A 242 6.20 16.24 -2.28
N GLU A 243 7.13 15.33 -2.56
CA GLU A 243 8.47 15.67 -3.05
C GLU A 243 8.57 15.46 -4.57
N ALA A 244 8.73 16.55 -5.33
CA ALA A 244 8.71 16.48 -6.80
C ALA A 244 9.85 15.62 -7.40
N SER A 245 10.98 15.50 -6.68
CA SER A 245 12.14 14.71 -7.11
C SER A 245 11.95 13.20 -6.95
N THR A 246 10.99 12.74 -6.14
CA THR A 246 10.80 11.32 -5.84
C THR A 246 9.37 10.83 -6.06
N SER A 247 8.37 11.70 -5.94
CA SER A 247 6.95 11.35 -5.98
C SER A 247 6.50 10.89 -7.39
N ARG A 248 6.11 9.63 -7.50
CA ARG A 248 5.64 8.99 -8.73
C ARG A 248 4.13 8.97 -8.89
N SER A 249 3.42 8.90 -7.76
CA SER A 249 1.96 8.91 -7.69
C SER A 249 1.50 9.10 -6.24
N ALA A 250 0.23 9.45 -6.09
CA ALA A 250 -0.45 9.47 -4.81
C ALA A 250 -1.73 8.64 -4.88
N THR A 251 -2.04 7.94 -3.78
CA THR A 251 -3.20 7.06 -3.65
C THR A 251 -3.88 7.30 -2.31
N VAL A 252 -5.21 7.31 -2.29
CA VAL A 252 -6.01 7.35 -1.05
C VAL A 252 -7.09 6.29 -1.08
N PHE A 253 -7.15 5.47 -0.04
CA PHE A 253 -8.22 4.50 0.19
C PHE A 253 -9.10 4.99 1.34
N VAL A 254 -10.39 5.19 1.06
CA VAL A 254 -11.41 5.47 2.07
C VAL A 254 -12.24 4.21 2.25
N LEU A 255 -12.01 3.48 3.34
CA LEU A 255 -12.57 2.17 3.60
C LEU A 255 -13.75 2.27 4.57
N CYS A 256 -14.90 1.76 4.14
CA CYS A 256 -16.17 1.91 4.86
C CYS A 256 -16.80 0.54 5.14
N SER A 257 -17.34 0.34 6.35
CA SER A 257 -18.09 -0.90 6.66
C SER A 257 -19.52 -0.88 6.11
N ASN A 258 -20.15 0.30 6.08
CA ASN A 258 -21.59 0.46 5.79
C ASN A 258 -21.87 1.25 4.50
N LEU A 259 -20.83 1.74 3.83
CA LEU A 259 -20.90 2.53 2.60
C LEU A 259 -19.98 1.92 1.54
N ILE A 260 -20.02 2.45 0.33
CA ILE A 260 -19.10 2.04 -0.74
C ILE A 260 -17.73 2.65 -0.45
N SER A 261 -16.71 1.81 -0.27
CA SER A 261 -15.32 2.28 -0.21
C SER A 261 -14.90 2.89 -1.54
N CYS A 262 -14.07 3.93 -1.48
CA CYS A 262 -13.62 4.66 -2.66
C CYS A 262 -12.11 4.78 -2.68
N HIS A 263 -11.52 4.47 -3.83
CA HIS A 263 -10.08 4.38 -4.03
C HIS A 263 -9.66 5.45 -5.03
N TRP A 264 -8.79 6.35 -4.61
CA TRP A 264 -8.40 7.52 -5.38
C TRP A 264 -6.95 7.36 -5.82
N PHE A 265 -6.69 7.55 -7.10
CA PHE A 265 -5.35 7.43 -7.65
C PHE A 265 -5.03 8.66 -8.50
N THR A 266 -3.82 9.19 -8.39
CA THR A 266 -3.36 10.23 -9.32
C THR A 266 -2.88 9.62 -10.63
N GLY A 267 -2.13 8.51 -10.57
CA GLY A 267 -1.44 7.92 -11.72
C GLY A 267 -0.48 8.90 -12.41
N THR A 268 -0.10 9.97 -11.72
CA THR A 268 0.81 11.03 -12.19
C THR A 268 1.75 11.44 -11.07
N PRO A 269 3.02 11.79 -11.40
CA PRO A 269 4.00 12.21 -10.41
C PRO A 269 3.61 13.53 -9.76
N ASN A 270 4.18 13.75 -8.56
CA ASN A 270 3.96 14.91 -7.71
C ASN A 270 2.47 15.14 -7.32
N ALA A 271 2.11 14.75 -6.10
CA ALA A 271 0.75 14.90 -5.58
C ALA A 271 0.29 16.36 -5.49
N SER A 272 1.21 17.31 -5.26
CA SER A 272 0.90 18.76 -5.13
C SER A 272 0.24 19.35 -6.39
N GLU A 273 0.50 18.77 -7.57
CA GLU A 273 -0.07 19.21 -8.85
C GLU A 273 -1.08 18.23 -9.45
N SER A 274 -1.27 17.09 -8.81
CA SER A 274 -2.01 15.98 -9.39
C SER A 274 -3.50 16.02 -9.07
N VAL A 275 -4.30 15.51 -10.01
CA VAL A 275 -5.74 15.27 -9.81
C VAL A 275 -5.95 13.85 -9.34
N PHE A 276 -6.61 13.70 -8.19
CA PHE A 276 -7.05 12.41 -7.67
C PHE A 276 -8.30 11.93 -8.41
N LYS A 277 -8.24 10.74 -9.02
CA LYS A 277 -9.32 10.14 -9.79
C LYS A 277 -9.98 9.00 -8.98
N PRO A 278 -11.31 9.00 -8.80
CA PRO A 278 -11.99 7.99 -8.00
C PRO A 278 -12.22 6.69 -8.78
N PHE A 279 -12.05 5.58 -8.09
CA PHE A 279 -12.38 4.23 -8.51
C PHE A 279 -13.19 3.56 -7.40
N LEU A 280 -14.15 2.74 -7.80
CA LEU A 280 -15.06 2.04 -6.90
C LEU A 280 -15.43 0.69 -7.49
N PHE A 281 -15.52 -0.33 -6.64
CA PHE A 281 -16.08 -1.62 -7.04
C PHE A 281 -17.60 -1.49 -7.11
N SER A 282 -18.16 -1.82 -8.28
CA SER A 282 -19.61 -1.86 -8.48
C SER A 282 -19.98 -3.00 -9.41
N THR A 283 -21.24 -3.42 -9.35
CA THR A 283 -21.80 -4.33 -10.34
C THR A 283 -22.02 -3.58 -11.65
N LYS A 284 -21.43 -4.07 -12.75
CA LYS A 284 -21.54 -3.49 -14.11
C LYS A 284 -20.95 -2.06 -14.20
N PRO A 285 -19.65 -1.89 -13.96
CA PRO A 285 -19.01 -0.59 -14.04
C PRO A 285 -19.16 0.00 -15.45
N LYS A 286 -19.54 1.28 -15.54
CA LYS A 286 -19.54 2.02 -16.80
C LYS A 286 -18.23 2.78 -16.91
N ILE A 287 -17.40 2.41 -17.90
CA ILE A 287 -16.17 3.15 -18.19
C ILE A 287 -16.55 4.55 -18.66
N SER A 288 -15.96 5.56 -18.03
CA SER A 288 -16.19 6.96 -18.37
C SER A 288 -15.79 7.24 -19.82
N PRO A 289 -16.61 7.97 -20.62
CA PRO A 289 -16.23 8.35 -21.98
C PRO A 289 -15.03 9.31 -22.00
N LEU A 290 -14.66 9.91 -20.86
CA LEU A 290 -13.54 10.84 -20.72
C LEU A 290 -12.16 10.19 -20.94
N THR A 291 -12.09 8.86 -20.88
CA THR A 291 -10.83 8.09 -21.04
C THR A 291 -10.53 7.73 -22.50
N LYS A 292 -11.44 8.02 -23.44
CA LYS A 292 -11.25 7.78 -24.88
C LYS A 292 -11.11 9.10 -25.61
N ALA A 293 -10.21 9.14 -26.59
CA ALA A 293 -10.21 10.22 -27.57
C ALA A 293 -11.47 10.04 -28.43
N LEU A 294 -12.24 11.12 -28.61
CA LEU A 294 -13.35 11.12 -29.56
C LEU A 294 -12.77 11.09 -30.98
N ALA A 295 -13.51 10.57 -31.96
CA ALA A 295 -13.01 10.32 -33.32
C ALA A 295 -12.28 11.52 -33.98
N ASP A 296 -12.67 12.75 -33.63
CA ASP A 296 -12.11 13.98 -34.18
C ASP A 296 -11.14 14.72 -33.24
N ASN A 297 -10.78 14.11 -32.11
CA ASN A 297 -9.87 14.70 -31.12
C ASN A 297 -8.56 13.90 -31.03
N GLU A 298 -7.42 14.59 -31.07
CA GLU A 298 -6.11 13.96 -30.80
C GLU A 298 -5.91 13.62 -29.32
N MET A 299 -6.63 14.31 -28.42
CA MET A 299 -6.47 14.19 -26.97
C MET A 299 -7.80 13.88 -26.28
N THR A 300 -7.73 13.12 -25.19
CA THR A 300 -8.90 12.85 -24.35
C THR A 300 -9.36 14.12 -23.62
N LEU A 301 -10.63 14.21 -23.24
CA LEU A 301 -11.10 15.32 -22.39
C LEU A 301 -10.40 15.31 -21.03
N LEU A 302 -10.06 14.12 -20.51
CA LEU A 302 -9.24 13.98 -19.31
C LEU A 302 -7.87 14.67 -19.46
N HIS A 303 -7.20 14.50 -20.61
CA HIS A 303 -5.94 15.19 -20.89
C HIS A 303 -6.10 16.72 -20.83
N LYS A 304 -7.17 17.25 -21.43
CA LYS A 304 -7.48 18.69 -21.38
C LYS A 304 -7.68 19.18 -19.94
N LEU A 305 -8.44 18.45 -19.13
CA LEU A 305 -8.63 18.79 -17.70
C LEU A 305 -7.31 18.80 -16.93
N HIS A 306 -6.43 17.82 -17.16
CA HIS A 306 -5.09 17.79 -16.56
C HIS A 306 -4.20 18.96 -17.02
N SER A 307 -4.35 19.43 -18.27
CA SER A 307 -3.61 20.59 -18.80
C SER A 307 -4.12 21.93 -18.27
N GLN A 308 -5.40 22.01 -17.88
CA GLN A 308 -6.05 23.23 -17.37
C GLN A 308 -6.04 23.33 -15.84
N ARG A 309 -5.31 22.45 -15.15
CA ARG A 309 -5.30 22.31 -13.69
C ARG A 309 -5.09 23.61 -12.89
N PHE A 310 -4.41 24.61 -13.46
CA PHE A 310 -4.19 25.92 -12.83
C PHE A 310 -5.41 26.85 -12.81
N HIS A 311 -6.53 26.49 -13.46
CA HIS A 311 -7.72 27.33 -13.57
C HIS A 311 -8.91 26.84 -12.74
N PHE A 312 -8.77 25.72 -12.02
CA PHE A 312 -9.87 25.05 -11.32
C PHE A 312 -9.71 24.98 -9.79
N PHE A 313 -8.65 25.56 -9.23
CA PHE A 313 -8.40 25.67 -7.80
C PHE A 313 -8.11 27.13 -7.43
#